data_AF-A0A7V8E1J5-F1
#
_entry.id   AF-A0A7V8E1J5-F1
#
_cell.length_a   1.000
_cell.length_b   1.000
_cell.length_c   1.000
_cell.angle_alpha   90.00
_cell.angle_beta   90.00
_cell.angle_gamma   90.00
#
_symmetry.space_group_name_H-M   'P 1'
#
loop_
_entity.id
_entity.type
_entity.pdbx_description
1 polymer ?
#
loop_
_entity_poly.entity_id
_entity_poly.type
_entity_poly.pdbx_seq_one_letter_code
_entity_poly.pdbx_strand_id
1 'polypeptide(L)'
;EWLSGALPRRGGLIRAGVRAVLPRPAYQALRTLAGKPRPLAWIPKEFARRISLADRLRAKDPILQPAPSATSARRLARVCRGWEQHLLETDERDAAWLGLELRFPFLDRRVVEFALALPPNLLRQGPLTKIVLRRALHDLLPPAVRDRTSKAEFSHLFADALRPHGVELSIASRGWVDPEAAAAMRREFLEAEGPGLYMWPLWMIRGIEVWSGSAARLECGA
;
A
#
# COMPACT_ATOMS: atom_id res chain seq x y z
N GLU A 1 -5.25 15.74 14.17
CA GLU A 1 -4.99 16.70 13.07
C GLU A 1 -5.19 16.15 11.65
N TRP A 2 -4.97 14.85 11.39
CA TRP A 2 -5.11 14.27 10.02
C TRP A 2 -6.54 14.27 9.43
N LEU A 3 -7.58 14.40 10.26
CA LEU A 3 -8.99 14.24 9.85
C LEU A 3 -9.83 15.54 9.90
N SER A 4 -9.25 16.68 10.27
CA SER A 4 -9.99 17.94 10.41
C SER A 4 -9.81 18.84 9.18
N GLY A 5 -10.66 18.69 8.17
CA GLY A 5 -10.85 19.67 7.11
C GLY A 5 -11.76 19.14 6.02
N ALA A 6 -12.68 19.97 5.53
CA ALA A 6 -13.52 19.65 4.38
C ALA A 6 -12.66 19.47 3.12
N LEU A 7 -13.01 18.52 2.26
CA LEU A 7 -12.45 18.44 0.91
C LEU A 7 -12.80 19.75 0.16
N PRO A 8 -11.88 20.32 -0.64
CA PRO A 8 -12.17 21.54 -1.40
C PRO A 8 -13.23 21.24 -2.47
N ARG A 9 -14.50 21.56 -2.16
CA ARG A 9 -15.71 21.24 -2.93
C ARG A 9 -15.83 21.94 -4.30
N ARG A 10 -14.87 22.75 -4.75
CA ARG A 10 -15.00 23.56 -5.99
C ARG A 10 -13.76 23.63 -6.90
N GLY A 11 -12.74 22.80 -6.67
CA GLY A 11 -11.44 22.94 -7.36
C GLY A 11 -11.26 22.20 -8.71
N GLY A 12 -12.19 21.33 -9.10
CA GLY A 12 -11.98 20.39 -10.22
C GLY A 12 -11.86 21.07 -11.59
N LEU A 13 -12.76 21.99 -11.91
CA LEU A 13 -12.78 22.69 -13.22
C LEU A 13 -11.61 23.67 -13.38
N ILE A 14 -11.22 24.34 -12.30
CA ILE A 14 -10.07 25.24 -12.30
C ILE A 14 -8.76 24.45 -12.43
N ARG A 15 -8.63 23.27 -11.78
CA ARG A 15 -7.44 22.41 -11.89
C ARG A 15 -7.21 21.88 -13.31
N ALA A 16 -8.28 21.45 -14.00
CA ALA A 16 -8.17 20.88 -15.35
C ALA A 16 -7.74 21.93 -16.39
N GLY A 17 -8.32 23.15 -16.34
CA GLY A 17 -7.95 24.24 -17.24
C GLY A 17 -6.55 24.81 -16.96
N VAL A 18 -6.17 24.93 -15.68
CA VAL A 18 -4.88 25.50 -15.28
C VAL A 18 -3.70 24.54 -15.55
N ARG A 19 -3.93 23.21 -15.51
CA ARG A 19 -2.91 22.19 -15.83
C ARG A 19 -2.47 22.23 -17.30
N ALA A 20 -3.36 22.60 -18.22
CA ALA A 20 -3.05 22.69 -19.65
C ALA A 20 -2.22 23.94 -20.01
N VAL A 21 -2.28 24.98 -19.19
CA VAL A 21 -1.66 26.30 -19.47
C VAL A 21 -0.36 26.51 -18.69
N LEU A 22 -0.18 25.86 -17.52
CA LEU A 22 1.01 26.08 -16.69
C LEU A 22 2.17 25.13 -17.01
N PRO A 23 3.40 25.66 -17.10
CA PRO A 23 4.62 24.85 -17.07
C PRO A 23 4.65 23.93 -15.84
N ARG A 24 5.15 22.69 -15.99
CA ARG A 24 5.24 21.69 -14.90
C ARG A 24 5.76 22.23 -13.55
N PRO A 25 6.80 23.12 -13.48
CA PRO A 25 7.25 23.67 -12.21
C PRO A 25 6.20 24.53 -11.50
N ALA A 26 5.45 25.34 -12.27
CA ALA A 26 4.39 26.20 -11.73
C ALA A 26 3.18 25.39 -11.27
N TYR A 27 2.81 24.32 -12.02
CA TYR A 27 1.80 23.35 -11.57
C TYR A 27 2.23 22.64 -10.28
N GLN A 28 3.51 22.26 -10.16
CA GLN A 28 4.05 21.65 -8.94
C GLN A 28 4.01 22.62 -7.74
N ALA A 29 4.34 23.90 -7.96
CA ALA A 29 4.27 24.95 -6.94
C ALA A 29 2.82 25.21 -6.46
N LEU A 30 1.87 25.30 -7.40
CA LEU A 30 0.44 25.40 -7.11
C LEU A 30 -0.09 24.16 -6.38
N ARG A 31 0.41 22.96 -6.72
CA ARG A 31 0.07 21.72 -6.00
C ARG A 31 0.57 21.75 -4.56
N THR A 32 1.75 22.30 -4.29
CA THR A 32 2.23 22.50 -2.91
C THR A 32 1.37 23.48 -2.11
N LEU A 33 0.84 24.53 -2.76
CA LEU A 33 -0.08 25.49 -2.15
C LEU A 33 -1.50 24.93 -1.96
N ALA A 34 -1.95 24.02 -2.83
CA ALA A 34 -3.26 23.36 -2.78
C ALA A 34 -3.41 22.31 -1.66
N GLY A 35 -2.41 22.18 -0.79
CA GLY A 35 -2.38 21.23 0.31
C GLY A 35 -1.85 19.85 -0.08
N LYS A 36 -1.25 19.15 0.89
CA LYS A 36 -0.76 17.78 0.68
C LYS A 36 -1.95 16.86 0.41
N PRO A 37 -1.87 16.00 -0.61
CA PRO A 37 -2.92 15.02 -0.86
C PRO A 37 -3.06 14.09 0.35
N ARG A 38 -4.31 13.80 0.70
CA ARG A 38 -4.67 13.03 1.90
C ARG A 38 -5.17 11.65 1.46
N PRO A 39 -4.30 10.61 1.46
CA PRO A 39 -4.63 9.29 0.91
C PRO A 39 -5.77 8.57 1.65
N LEU A 40 -6.13 9.03 2.85
CA LEU A 40 -7.23 8.51 3.66
C LEU A 40 -8.48 9.41 3.67
N ALA A 41 -8.54 10.44 2.81
CA ALA A 41 -9.69 11.35 2.78
C ALA A 41 -10.99 10.68 2.32
N TRP A 42 -10.93 9.47 1.77
CA TRP A 42 -12.08 8.66 1.42
C TRP A 42 -12.72 7.97 2.63
N ILE A 43 -12.10 8.00 3.81
CA ILE A 43 -12.63 7.41 5.04
C ILE A 43 -13.45 8.47 5.78
N PRO A 44 -14.78 8.29 5.97
CA PRO A 44 -15.60 9.23 6.73
C PRO A 44 -15.10 9.41 8.16
N LYS A 45 -15.20 10.63 8.71
CA LYS A 45 -14.69 10.92 10.06
C LYS A 45 -15.47 10.19 11.15
N GLU A 46 -16.78 10.08 10.96
CA GLU A 46 -17.71 9.35 11.83
C GLU A 46 -17.27 7.89 11.91
N PHE A 47 -16.98 7.29 10.76
CA PHE A 47 -16.48 5.92 10.69
C PHE A 47 -15.11 5.78 11.33
N ALA A 48 -14.17 6.67 11.02
CA ALA A 48 -12.83 6.67 11.61
C ALA A 48 -12.87 6.79 13.14
N ARG A 49 -13.79 7.60 13.70
CA ARG A 49 -14.03 7.69 15.15
C ARG A 49 -14.63 6.41 15.70
N ARG A 50 -15.66 5.85 15.04
CA ARG A 50 -16.36 4.63 15.46
C ARG A 50 -15.41 3.43 15.62
N ILE A 51 -14.42 3.30 14.74
CA ILE A 51 -13.46 2.18 14.79
C ILE A 51 -12.18 2.53 15.58
N SER A 52 -12.11 3.70 16.20
CA SER A 52 -10.91 4.24 16.85
C SER A 52 -9.68 4.18 15.92
N LEU A 53 -9.82 4.59 14.66
CA LEU A 53 -8.79 4.43 13.62
C LEU A 53 -7.46 5.07 14.05
N ALA A 54 -7.51 6.25 14.68
CA ALA A 54 -6.32 6.92 15.17
C ALA A 54 -5.56 6.10 16.22
N ASP A 55 -6.26 5.36 17.08
CA ASP A 55 -5.65 4.50 18.07
C ASP A 55 -5.08 3.25 17.43
N ARG A 56 -5.78 2.65 16.45
CA ARG A 56 -5.27 1.50 15.69
C ARG A 56 -4.01 1.84 14.89
N LEU A 57 -3.95 3.02 14.29
CA LEU A 57 -2.75 3.49 13.57
C LEU A 57 -1.59 3.80 14.52
N ARG A 58 -1.89 4.17 15.78
CA ARG A 58 -0.89 4.42 16.83
C ARG A 58 -0.50 3.17 17.60
N ALA A 59 -1.34 2.14 17.60
CA ALA A 59 -1.14 0.90 18.32
C ALA A 59 0.17 0.26 17.87
N LYS A 60 1.05 0.02 18.84
CA LYS A 60 2.22 -0.81 18.63
C LYS A 60 1.77 -2.26 18.67
N ASP A 61 2.32 -3.07 17.77
CA ASP A 61 2.03 -4.50 17.72
C ASP A 61 2.48 -5.14 19.05
N PRO A 62 1.58 -5.78 19.82
CA PRO A 62 1.89 -6.32 21.15
C PRO A 62 2.92 -7.46 21.13
N ILE A 63 3.18 -8.06 19.96
CA ILE A 63 4.24 -9.07 19.76
C ILE A 63 5.64 -8.45 19.94
N LEU A 64 5.74 -7.11 19.94
CA LEU A 64 7.00 -6.37 20.06
C LEU A 64 7.41 -6.15 21.51
N GLN A 65 7.75 -7.26 22.17
CA GLN A 65 8.47 -7.32 23.44
C GLN A 65 9.97 -6.92 23.25
N PRO A 66 10.75 -6.64 24.33
CA PRO A 66 11.88 -5.72 24.23
C PRO A 66 12.99 -6.28 23.34
N ALA A 67 13.22 -5.61 22.22
CA ALA A 67 14.41 -5.84 21.42
C ALA A 67 15.56 -4.97 21.98
N PRO A 68 16.83 -5.39 21.82
CA PRO A 68 18.00 -4.66 22.32
C PRO A 68 18.12 -3.23 21.76
N SER A 69 17.44 -2.92 20.64
CA SER A 69 17.38 -1.59 20.07
C SER A 69 16.06 -1.35 19.34
N ALA A 70 15.69 -0.08 19.15
CA ALA A 70 14.53 0.30 18.34
C ALA A 70 14.63 -0.19 16.88
N THR A 71 15.85 -0.33 16.35
CA THR A 71 16.09 -0.87 15.00
C THR A 71 15.80 -2.36 14.96
N SER A 72 16.27 -3.11 15.96
CA SER A 72 15.99 -4.55 16.10
C SER A 72 14.49 -4.81 16.30
N ALA A 73 13.82 -4.01 17.13
CA ALA A 73 12.37 -4.10 17.34
C ALA A 73 11.60 -3.88 16.04
N ARG A 74 11.98 -2.85 15.26
CA ARG A 74 11.34 -2.57 13.95
C ARG A 74 11.55 -3.67 12.93
N ARG A 75 12.66 -4.41 12.98
CA ARG A 75 12.92 -5.54 12.07
C ARG A 75 12.11 -6.76 12.46
N LEU A 76 12.11 -7.11 13.75
CA LEU A 76 11.28 -8.20 14.26
C LEU A 76 9.80 -7.94 13.95
N ALA A 77 9.36 -6.69 14.10
CA ALA A 77 8.01 -6.26 13.72
C ALA A 77 7.64 -6.46 12.26
N ARG A 78 8.58 -6.63 11.35
CA ARG A 78 8.24 -6.91 9.94
C ARG A 78 8.11 -8.40 9.66
N VAL A 79 8.63 -9.25 10.53
CA VAL A 79 8.53 -10.71 10.36
C VAL A 79 7.30 -11.23 11.10
N CYS A 80 6.96 -10.64 12.24
CA CYS A 80 5.92 -11.13 13.13
C CYS A 80 4.56 -10.44 12.98
N ARG A 81 4.38 -9.60 11.96
CA ARG A 81 3.10 -8.91 11.74
C ARG A 81 2.09 -9.86 11.13
N GLY A 82 0.82 -9.66 11.48
CA GLY A 82 -0.28 -10.48 10.96
C GLY A 82 -0.49 -10.37 9.44
N TRP A 83 0.02 -9.31 8.80
CA TRP A 83 -0.07 -9.17 7.35
C TRP A 83 0.79 -10.19 6.62
N GLU A 84 2.01 -10.43 7.09
CA GLU A 84 2.94 -11.40 6.54
C GLU A 84 2.39 -12.83 6.68
N GLN A 85 1.79 -13.14 7.84
CA GLN A 85 1.10 -14.41 8.04
C GLN A 85 -0.08 -14.59 7.09
N HIS A 86 -0.91 -13.56 6.93
CA HIS A 86 -2.04 -13.59 6.00
C HIS A 86 -1.60 -13.82 4.54
N LEU A 87 -0.49 -13.20 4.11
CA LEU A 87 0.07 -13.42 2.79
C LEU A 87 0.52 -14.87 2.59
N LEU A 88 1.25 -15.44 3.56
CA LEU A 88 1.71 -16.84 3.48
C LEU A 88 0.53 -17.82 3.42
N GLU A 89 -0.51 -17.60 4.22
CA GLU A 89 -1.72 -18.42 4.20
C GLU A 89 -2.48 -18.30 2.87
N THR A 90 -2.48 -17.11 2.26
CA THR A 90 -3.13 -16.89 0.96
C THR A 90 -2.34 -17.58 -0.15
N ASP A 91 -1.02 -17.36 -0.20
CA ASP A 91 -0.12 -18.00 -1.17
C ASP A 91 -0.20 -19.54 -1.08
N GLU A 92 -0.27 -20.09 0.13
CA GLU A 92 -0.38 -21.53 0.35
C GLU A 92 -1.72 -22.09 -0.15
N ARG A 93 -2.83 -21.38 0.07
CA ARG A 93 -4.15 -21.79 -0.45
C ARG A 93 -4.17 -21.77 -1.98
N ASP A 94 -3.59 -20.74 -2.59
CA ASP A 94 -3.51 -20.61 -4.04
C ASP A 94 -2.64 -21.72 -4.65
N ALA A 95 -1.51 -22.04 -4.01
CA ALA A 95 -0.65 -23.13 -4.45
C ALA A 95 -1.30 -24.50 -4.30
N ALA A 96 -1.93 -24.78 -3.14
CA ALA A 96 -2.65 -26.02 -2.90
C ALA A 96 -3.79 -26.24 -3.90
N TRP A 97 -4.51 -25.17 -4.26
CA TRP A 97 -5.54 -25.21 -5.30
C TRP A 97 -4.98 -25.65 -6.67
N LEU A 98 -3.73 -25.29 -6.95
CA LEU A 98 -3.02 -25.67 -8.17
C LEU A 98 -2.24 -26.98 -8.04
N GLY A 99 -2.30 -27.68 -6.90
CA GLY A 99 -1.52 -28.89 -6.63
C GLY A 99 -0.01 -28.63 -6.51
N LEU A 100 0.37 -27.41 -6.13
CA LEU A 100 1.77 -26.98 -5.95
C LEU A 100 2.11 -26.83 -4.46
N GLU A 101 3.39 -27.04 -4.13
CA GLU A 101 3.94 -26.75 -2.80
C GLU A 101 4.91 -25.57 -2.89
N LEU A 102 4.66 -24.51 -2.11
CA LEU A 102 5.57 -23.36 -2.05
C LEU A 102 6.65 -23.58 -0.99
N ARG A 103 7.89 -23.21 -1.33
CA ARG A 103 9.01 -23.22 -0.41
C ARG A 103 9.58 -21.81 -0.30
N PHE A 104 9.82 -21.37 0.94
CA PHE A 104 10.34 -20.03 1.25
C PHE A 104 11.70 -20.12 1.96
N PRO A 105 12.82 -20.43 1.27
CA PRO A 105 14.13 -20.64 1.91
C PRO A 105 14.62 -19.46 2.77
N PHE A 106 14.24 -18.23 2.43
CA PHE A 106 14.59 -17.03 3.21
C PHE A 106 13.78 -16.87 4.51
N LEU A 107 12.73 -17.67 4.70
CA LEU A 107 11.97 -17.77 5.95
C LEU A 107 12.43 -18.93 6.83
N ASP A 108 13.48 -19.67 6.45
CA ASP A 108 14.13 -20.61 7.37
C ASP A 108 14.57 -19.87 8.63
N ARG A 109 14.25 -20.43 9.79
CA ARG A 109 14.52 -19.83 11.09
C ARG A 109 15.98 -19.39 11.24
N ARG A 110 16.93 -20.19 10.77
CA ARG A 110 18.37 -19.89 10.87
C ARG A 110 18.74 -18.68 10.01
N VAL A 111 18.14 -18.55 8.84
CA VAL A 111 18.36 -17.41 7.93
C VAL A 111 17.78 -16.13 8.53
N VAL A 112 16.59 -16.21 9.12
CA VAL A 112 15.93 -15.07 9.78
C VAL A 112 16.73 -14.63 11.01
N GLU A 113 17.11 -15.56 11.89
CA GLU A 113 17.92 -15.28 13.09
C GLU A 113 19.26 -14.63 12.69
N PHE A 114 19.94 -15.18 11.68
CA PHE A 114 21.16 -14.58 11.13
C PHE A 114 20.92 -13.15 10.61
N ALA A 115 19.87 -12.93 9.81
CA ALA A 115 19.58 -11.61 9.25
C ALA A 115 19.21 -10.57 10.33
N LEU A 116 18.57 -11.00 11.42
CA LEU A 116 18.24 -10.13 12.56
C LEU A 116 19.49 -9.75 13.37
N ALA A 117 20.48 -10.64 13.47
CA ALA A 117 21.74 -10.40 14.16
C ALA A 117 22.70 -9.47 13.38
N LEU A 118 22.49 -9.28 12.06
CA LEU A 118 23.38 -8.47 11.24
C LEU A 118 23.31 -6.96 11.56
N PRO A 119 24.48 -6.29 11.63
CA PRO A 119 24.57 -4.84 11.63
C PRO A 119 23.79 -4.18 10.46
N PRO A 120 23.09 -3.05 10.69
CA PRO A 120 22.31 -2.38 9.65
C PRO A 120 23.05 -2.04 8.36
N ASN A 121 24.32 -1.68 8.46
CA ASN A 121 25.19 -1.36 7.34
C ASN A 121 25.53 -2.57 6.45
N LEU A 122 25.30 -3.81 6.90
CA LEU A 122 25.40 -5.01 6.07
C LEU A 122 24.09 -5.37 5.36
N LEU A 123 22.98 -4.73 5.75
CA LEU A 123 21.69 -4.89 5.07
C LEU A 123 21.44 -3.77 4.06
N ARG A 124 21.91 -2.54 4.35
CA ARG A 124 21.71 -1.36 3.50
C ARG A 124 22.87 -0.37 3.60
N GLN A 125 23.30 0.17 2.46
CA GLN A 125 24.25 1.29 2.37
C GLN A 125 23.73 2.29 1.33
N GLY A 126 23.37 3.50 1.79
CA GLY A 126 22.69 4.49 0.94
C GLY A 126 21.42 3.90 0.29
N PRO A 127 21.27 3.99 -1.04
CA PRO A 127 20.12 3.41 -1.76
C PRO A 127 20.22 1.88 -1.95
N LEU A 128 21.40 1.29 -1.76
CA LEU A 128 21.64 -0.12 -2.00
C LEU A 128 21.13 -0.96 -0.83
N THR A 129 20.25 -1.90 -1.12
CA THR A 129 19.67 -2.87 -0.18
C THR A 129 20.21 -4.27 -0.43
N LYS A 130 20.11 -5.15 0.57
CA LYS A 130 20.53 -6.55 0.53
C LYS A 130 22.04 -6.71 0.29
N ILE A 131 22.88 -5.84 0.87
CA ILE A 131 24.34 -5.81 0.66
C ILE A 131 24.99 -7.17 0.94
N VAL A 132 24.71 -7.78 2.10
CA VAL A 132 25.23 -9.11 2.46
C VAL A 132 24.87 -10.17 1.42
N LEU A 133 23.63 -10.16 0.92
CA LEU A 133 23.16 -11.12 -0.08
C LEU A 133 23.85 -10.90 -1.43
N ARG A 134 24.05 -9.64 -1.85
CA ARG A 134 24.75 -9.31 -3.10
C ARG A 134 26.22 -9.74 -3.05
N ARG A 135 26.88 -9.59 -1.89
CA ARG A 135 28.25 -10.07 -1.67
C ARG A 135 28.32 -11.59 -1.66
N ALA A 136 27.42 -12.26 -0.94
CA ALA A 136 27.38 -13.72 -0.87
C ALA A 136 27.13 -14.38 -2.23
N LEU A 137 26.40 -13.72 -3.12
CA LEU A 137 26.08 -14.21 -4.48
C LEU A 137 26.98 -13.60 -5.56
N HIS A 138 28.09 -12.95 -5.20
CA HIS A 138 28.93 -12.20 -6.12
C HIS A 138 29.38 -13.04 -7.32
N ASP A 139 29.81 -14.27 -7.06
CA ASP A 139 30.38 -15.19 -8.06
C ASP A 139 29.33 -16.09 -8.74
N LEU A 140 28.06 -16.02 -8.29
CA LEU A 140 26.97 -16.86 -8.80
C LEU A 140 26.00 -16.10 -9.72
N LEU A 141 25.91 -14.78 -9.60
CA LEU A 141 24.97 -13.97 -10.36
C LEU A 141 25.67 -13.03 -11.34
N PRO A 142 25.16 -12.88 -12.58
CA PRO A 142 25.65 -11.87 -13.51
C PRO A 142 25.60 -10.46 -12.90
N PRO A 143 26.59 -9.58 -13.17
CA PRO A 143 26.61 -8.22 -12.62
C PRO A 143 25.32 -7.43 -12.88
N ALA A 144 24.69 -7.61 -14.05
CA ALA A 144 23.43 -6.97 -14.41
C ALA A 144 22.27 -7.33 -13.46
N VAL A 145 22.25 -8.54 -12.88
CA VAL A 145 21.25 -8.97 -11.90
C VAL A 145 21.67 -8.54 -10.49
N ARG A 146 22.92 -8.82 -10.14
CA ARG A 146 23.49 -8.58 -8.80
C ARG A 146 23.53 -7.11 -8.43
N ASP A 147 23.81 -6.21 -9.37
CA ASP A 147 24.02 -4.78 -9.09
C ASP A 147 22.78 -3.93 -9.40
N ARG A 148 21.68 -4.59 -9.82
CA ARG A 148 20.43 -3.93 -10.13
C ARG A 148 19.87 -3.15 -8.94
N THR A 149 19.62 -1.86 -9.16
CA THR A 149 19.06 -0.92 -8.17
C THR A 149 17.56 -0.70 -8.36
N SER A 150 17.04 -0.97 -9.55
CA SER A 150 15.61 -0.93 -9.85
C SER A 150 14.84 -2.07 -9.18
N LYS A 151 13.52 -1.95 -9.16
CA LYS A 151 12.57 -3.01 -8.79
C LYS A 151 11.58 -3.19 -9.93
N ALA A 152 10.94 -4.36 -9.96
CA ALA A 152 9.81 -4.53 -10.87
C ALA A 152 8.71 -3.52 -10.49
N GLU A 153 8.08 -2.95 -11.49
CA GLU A 153 7.03 -1.96 -11.38
C GLU A 153 5.77 -2.61 -11.96
N PHE A 154 4.74 -2.78 -11.13
CA PHE A 154 3.49 -3.43 -11.53
C PHE A 154 2.28 -2.50 -11.42
N SER A 155 2.45 -1.24 -11.02
CA SER A 155 1.34 -0.31 -10.77
C SER A 155 0.47 -0.09 -12.01
N HIS A 156 1.03 -0.19 -13.21
CA HIS A 156 0.24 -0.09 -14.44
C HIS A 156 -0.84 -1.19 -14.53
N LEU A 157 -0.54 -2.43 -14.14
CA LEU A 157 -1.52 -3.53 -14.12
C LEU A 157 -2.70 -3.21 -13.20
N PHE A 158 -2.42 -2.67 -12.02
CA PHE A 158 -3.45 -2.26 -11.06
C PHE A 158 -4.26 -1.08 -11.58
N ALA A 159 -3.60 -0.10 -12.23
CA ALA A 159 -4.27 1.03 -12.83
C ALA A 159 -5.22 0.59 -13.95
N ASP A 160 -4.74 -0.26 -14.85
CA ASP A 160 -5.53 -0.76 -15.98
C ASP A 160 -6.68 -1.64 -15.53
N ALA A 161 -6.49 -2.45 -14.48
CA ALA A 161 -7.57 -3.20 -13.85
C ALA A 161 -8.62 -2.29 -13.18
N LEU A 162 -8.25 -1.10 -12.71
CA LEU A 162 -9.18 -0.15 -12.09
C LEU A 162 -9.97 0.69 -13.09
N ARG A 163 -9.38 1.05 -14.24
CA ARG A 163 -9.99 1.96 -15.22
C ARG A 163 -11.44 1.59 -15.62
N PRO A 164 -11.78 0.31 -15.87
CA PRO A 164 -13.14 -0.07 -16.27
C PRO A 164 -14.18 0.11 -15.16
N HIS A 165 -13.77 0.18 -13.89
CA HIS A 165 -14.70 0.17 -12.76
C HIS A 165 -15.17 1.58 -12.37
N GLY A 166 -16.49 1.71 -12.13
CA GLY A 166 -17.16 2.94 -11.67
C GLY A 166 -17.01 3.21 -10.16
N VAL A 167 -17.76 4.20 -9.67
CA VAL A 167 -17.87 4.55 -8.23
C VAL A 167 -19.18 4.08 -7.58
N GLU A 168 -19.89 3.16 -8.21
CA GLU A 168 -21.01 2.49 -7.56
C GLU A 168 -20.47 1.57 -6.48
N LEU A 169 -20.65 1.97 -5.23
CA LEU A 169 -20.04 1.36 -4.06
C LEU A 169 -21.14 1.04 -3.03
N SER A 170 -21.49 -0.24 -2.90
CA SER A 170 -22.39 -0.69 -1.83
C SER A 170 -21.81 -0.38 -0.44
N ILE A 171 -20.48 -0.32 -0.32
CA ILE A 171 -19.81 0.04 0.94
C ILE A 171 -19.98 1.51 1.34
N ALA A 172 -20.40 2.38 0.41
CA ALA A 172 -20.72 3.77 0.72
C ALA A 172 -22.02 3.87 1.55
N SER A 173 -23.05 3.06 1.26
CA SER A 173 -24.30 3.05 2.03
C SER A 173 -24.09 2.52 3.46
N ARG A 174 -23.05 1.71 3.68
CA ARG A 174 -22.59 1.26 5.01
C ARG A 174 -21.82 2.34 5.79
N GLY A 175 -21.57 3.49 5.17
CA GLY A 175 -20.81 4.60 5.74
C GLY A 175 -19.32 4.31 5.91
N TRP A 176 -18.76 3.36 5.14
CA TRP A 176 -17.33 3.01 5.23
C TRP A 176 -16.47 3.89 4.32
N VAL A 177 -17.07 4.43 3.25
CA VAL A 177 -16.42 5.25 2.23
C VAL A 177 -17.23 6.53 2.03
N ASP A 178 -16.54 7.67 1.93
CA ASP A 178 -17.10 8.92 1.46
C ASP A 178 -17.24 8.87 -0.07
N PRO A 179 -18.47 8.83 -0.62
CA PRO A 179 -18.68 8.69 -2.07
C PRO A 179 -18.24 9.93 -2.85
N GLU A 180 -18.35 11.14 -2.28
CA GLU A 180 -17.89 12.37 -2.93
C GLU A 180 -16.37 12.36 -3.07
N ALA A 181 -15.68 11.93 -2.01
CA ALA A 181 -14.23 11.79 -1.99
C ALA A 181 -13.74 10.73 -2.98
N ALA A 182 -14.37 9.55 -3.00
CA ALA A 182 -14.03 8.47 -3.92
C ALA A 182 -14.25 8.88 -5.40
N ALA A 183 -15.36 9.56 -5.69
CA ALA A 183 -15.64 10.09 -7.03
C ALA A 183 -14.60 11.15 -7.46
N ALA A 184 -14.18 12.03 -6.56
CA ALA A 184 -13.14 13.01 -6.83
C ALA A 184 -11.78 12.34 -7.11
N MET A 185 -11.40 11.35 -6.29
CA MET A 185 -10.18 10.55 -6.51
C MET A 185 -10.20 9.84 -7.86
N ARG A 186 -11.35 9.28 -8.25
CA ARG A 186 -11.52 8.60 -9.55
C ARG A 186 -11.35 9.55 -10.73
N ARG A 187 -11.94 10.75 -10.68
CA ARG A 187 -11.76 11.76 -11.75
C ARG A 187 -10.28 12.10 -11.95
N GLU A 188 -9.57 12.40 -10.87
CA GLU A 188 -8.13 12.72 -10.95
C GLU A 188 -7.29 11.52 -11.40
N PHE A 189 -7.69 10.28 -11.04
CA PHE A 189 -7.04 9.06 -11.52
C PHE A 189 -7.22 8.85 -13.03
N LEU A 190 -8.42 9.07 -13.57
CA LEU A 190 -8.68 8.91 -15.01
C LEU A 190 -7.97 9.97 -15.87
N GLU A 191 -7.75 11.17 -15.33
CA GLU A 191 -7.00 12.25 -15.97
C GLU A 191 -5.46 12.10 -15.84
N ALA A 192 -4.98 11.06 -15.16
CA ALA A 192 -3.55 10.79 -15.01
C ALA A 192 -3.04 9.92 -16.18
N GLU A 193 -1.85 10.26 -16.69
CA GLU A 193 -1.14 9.49 -17.73
C GLU A 193 -0.51 8.18 -17.20
N GLY A 194 -0.89 7.74 -15.99
CA GLY A 194 -0.34 6.54 -15.35
C GLY A 194 -1.07 6.22 -14.04
N PRO A 195 -0.47 5.40 -13.15
CA PRO A 195 -1.07 5.02 -11.88
C PRO A 195 -1.59 6.20 -11.04
N GLY A 196 -0.91 7.34 -11.14
CA GLY A 196 -1.30 8.52 -10.37
C GLY A 196 -1.24 8.27 -8.86
N LEU A 197 -1.69 9.25 -8.09
CA LEU A 197 -1.62 9.18 -6.65
C LEU A 197 -2.75 8.32 -6.04
N TYR A 198 -3.91 8.32 -6.68
CA TYR A 198 -5.11 7.71 -6.11
C TYR A 198 -5.37 6.27 -6.53
N MET A 199 -4.51 5.66 -7.35
CA MET A 199 -4.64 4.24 -7.66
C MET A 199 -4.68 3.38 -6.40
N TRP A 200 -3.76 3.57 -5.44
CA TRP A 200 -3.77 2.74 -4.22
C TRP A 200 -5.02 2.94 -3.35
N PRO A 201 -5.47 4.18 -3.05
CA PRO A 201 -6.77 4.40 -2.42
C PRO A 201 -7.95 3.76 -3.16
N LEU A 202 -8.04 3.92 -4.48
CA LEU A 202 -9.11 3.35 -5.29
C LEU A 202 -9.03 1.81 -5.32
N TRP A 203 -7.82 1.25 -5.36
CA TRP A 203 -7.59 -0.19 -5.25
C TRP A 203 -8.11 -0.74 -3.91
N MET A 204 -7.81 -0.06 -2.80
CA MET A 204 -8.33 -0.45 -1.49
C MET A 204 -9.86 -0.38 -1.42
N ILE A 205 -10.44 0.73 -1.88
CA ILE A 205 -11.91 0.90 -1.94
C ILE A 205 -12.54 -0.24 -2.76
N ARG A 206 -11.97 -0.53 -3.93
CA ARG A 206 -12.46 -1.60 -4.81
C ARG A 206 -12.31 -2.99 -4.18
N GLY A 207 -11.18 -3.26 -3.53
CA GLY A 207 -10.95 -4.51 -2.81
C GLY A 207 -11.99 -4.74 -1.71
N ILE A 208 -12.29 -3.70 -0.92
CA ILE A 208 -13.32 -3.76 0.13
C ILE A 208 -14.71 -3.97 -0.48
N GLU A 209 -15.04 -3.31 -1.60
CA GLU A 209 -16.32 -3.49 -2.29
C GLU A 209 -16.51 -4.94 -2.76
N VAL A 210 -15.49 -5.51 -3.42
CA VAL A 210 -15.52 -6.89 -3.92
C VAL A 210 -15.63 -7.87 -2.75
N TRP A 211 -14.83 -7.67 -1.70
CA TRP A 211 -14.85 -8.53 -0.52
C TRP A 211 -16.21 -8.48 0.20
N SER A 212 -16.76 -7.28 0.41
CA SER A 212 -18.07 -7.05 1.00
C SER A 212 -19.20 -7.72 0.20
N GLY A 213 -19.15 -7.64 -1.12
CA GLY A 213 -20.11 -8.30 -2.00
C GLY A 213 -20.00 -9.83 -1.99
N SER A 214 -18.78 -10.37 -1.90
CA SER A 214 -18.56 -11.82 -1.79
C SER A 214 -18.99 -12.39 -0.43
N ALA A 215 -18.72 -11.67 0.67
CA ALA A 215 -19.17 -12.07 2.00
C ALA A 215 -20.71 -12.15 2.08
N ALA A 216 -21.41 -11.14 1.54
CA ALA A 216 -22.87 -11.14 1.51
C ALA A 216 -23.47 -12.31 0.69
N ARG A 217 -22.79 -12.77 -0.36
CA ARG A 217 -23.22 -13.93 -1.15
C ARG A 217 -23.07 -15.25 -0.40
N LEU A 218 -22.06 -15.37 0.46
CA LEU A 218 -21.86 -16.57 1.29
C LEU A 218 -22.90 -16.66 2.41
N GLU A 219 -23.33 -15.52 2.97
CA GLU A 219 -24.36 -15.46 4.01
C GLU A 219 -25.78 -15.75 3.47
N CYS A 220 -26.10 -15.36 2.23
CA CYS A 220 -27.39 -15.67 1.60
C CYS A 220 -27.46 -17.07 0.95
N GLY A 221 -26.33 -17.79 0.88
CA GLY A 221 -26.22 -19.13 0.30
C GLY A 221 -26.16 -20.26 1.33
N ALA A 222 -26.34 -19.94 2.62
CA ALA A 222 -26.47 -20.87 3.74
C ALA A 222 -27.89 -20.77 4.32
#